data_AF-A0A2E2C7H0-F1
#
_entry.id   AF-A0A2E2C7H0-F1
#
_cell.length_a   1.000
_cell.length_b   1.000
_cell.length_c   1.000
_cell.angle_alpha   90.00
_cell.angle_beta   90.00
_cell.angle_gamma   90.00
#
_symmetry.space_group_name_H-M   'P 1'
#
loop_
_entity.id
_entity.type
_entity.pdbx_description
1 polymer ?
#
loop_
_entity_poly.entity_id
_entity_poly.type
_entity_poly.pdbx_seq_one_letter_code
_entity_poly.pdbx_strand_id
1 'polypeptide(L)'
;MALAEINWNPSSRDLRIFSIALGCLLALISLISFRASASVPLAVMLSGIAVLIMVIGFLAPATVKPVYLGWMILLFPVRWSVSCLLIAVVYYLVMTPIGFALRLLGHDLVGRRFDAQASSYWRRERRIRQEQDYFRQF
;
A
#
# COMPACT_ATOMS: atom_id res chain seq x y z
N MET A 1 -5.75 -0.06 -12.14
CA MET A 1 -4.75 0.55 -11.25
C MET A 1 -5.44 1.64 -10.46
N ALA A 2 -5.83 1.35 -9.22
CA ALA A 2 -6.48 2.34 -8.35
C ALA A 2 -5.41 3.32 -7.88
N LEU A 3 -5.18 4.36 -8.67
CA LEU A 3 -4.51 5.57 -8.20
C LEU A 3 -5.34 6.04 -7.01
N ALA A 4 -4.73 6.14 -5.83
CA ALA A 4 -5.43 6.53 -4.63
C ALA A 4 -6.22 7.82 -4.89
N GLU A 5 -7.55 7.70 -4.94
CA GLU A 5 -8.43 8.83 -5.09
C GLU A 5 -8.31 9.64 -3.81
N ILE A 6 -7.50 10.71 -3.87
CA ILE A 6 -7.46 11.68 -2.79
C ILE A 6 -8.88 12.22 -2.67
N ASN A 7 -9.50 12.03 -1.52
CA ASN A 7 -10.85 12.52 -1.28
C ASN A 7 -10.80 14.05 -1.16
N TRP A 8 -11.06 14.76 -2.26
CA TRP A 8 -11.06 16.21 -2.34
C TRP A 8 -12.23 16.86 -1.57
N ASN A 9 -13.30 16.10 -1.32
CA ASN A 9 -14.44 16.55 -0.53
C ASN A 9 -14.67 15.61 0.67
N PRO A 10 -13.75 15.61 1.65
CA PRO A 10 -13.85 14.73 2.80
C PRO A 10 -15.12 15.04 3.60
N SER A 11 -15.77 13.99 4.09
CA SER A 11 -16.93 14.17 4.96
C SER A 11 -16.51 14.75 6.31
N SER A 12 -17.44 15.37 7.03
CA SER A 12 -17.18 15.86 8.39
C SER A 12 -16.71 14.75 9.35
N ARG A 13 -17.06 13.48 9.06
CA ARG A 13 -16.57 12.32 9.82
C ARG A 13 -15.09 12.06 9.54
N ASP A 14 -14.66 12.11 8.28
CA ASP A 14 -13.26 11.85 7.90
C ASP A 14 -12.32 12.89 8.51
N LEU A 15 -12.76 14.15 8.54
CA LEU A 15 -12.01 15.25 9.16
C LEU A 15 -11.87 15.06 10.68
N ARG A 16 -12.93 14.59 11.37
CA ARG A 16 -12.86 14.27 12.81
C ARG A 16 -11.93 13.10 13.09
N ILE A 17 -12.02 12.03 12.29
CA ILE A 17 -11.14 10.86 12.43
C ILE A 17 -9.69 11.28 12.22
N PHE A 18 -9.42 12.10 11.21
CA PHE A 18 -8.08 12.64 10.97
C PHE A 18 -7.56 13.47 12.15
N SER A 19 -8.37 14.38 12.70
CA SER A 19 -7.98 15.19 13.85
C SER A 19 -7.70 14.36 15.10
N ILE A 20 -8.51 13.31 15.36
CA ILE A 20 -8.29 12.39 16.48
C ILE A 20 -7.01 11.58 16.24
N ALA A 21 -6.82 11.02 15.05
CA ALA A 21 -5.63 10.24 14.72
C ALA A 21 -4.35 11.08 14.83
N LEU A 22 -4.36 12.30 14.29
CA LEU A 22 -3.24 13.23 14.39
C LEU A 22 -2.99 13.68 15.82
N GLY A 23 -4.05 13.97 16.59
CA GLY A 23 -3.96 14.30 18.01
C GLY A 23 -3.37 13.16 18.85
N CYS A 24 -3.82 11.93 18.65
CA CYS A 24 -3.25 10.75 19.29
C CYS A 24 -1.78 10.53 18.94
N LEU A 25 -1.42 10.73 17.67
CA LEU A 25 -0.03 10.60 17.21
C LEU A 25 0.87 11.66 17.88
N LEU A 26 0.45 12.91 17.93
CA LEU A 26 1.19 13.98 18.61
C LEU A 26 1.28 13.76 20.12
N ALA A 27 0.21 13.26 20.75
CA ALA A 27 0.21 12.91 22.17
C ALA A 27 1.20 11.77 22.47
N LEU A 28 1.27 10.74 21.61
CA LEU A 28 2.23 9.66 21.74
C LEU A 28 3.67 10.16 21.61
N ILE A 29 3.95 11.01 20.60
CA ILE A 29 5.26 11.63 20.42
C ILE A 29 5.64 12.47 21.64
N SER A 30 4.70 13.28 22.14
CA SER A 30 4.90 14.09 23.35
C SER A 30 5.26 13.21 24.56
N LEU A 31 4.59 12.07 24.73
CA LEU A 31 4.84 11.15 25.85
C LEU A 31 6.22 10.48 25.71
N ILE A 32 6.61 10.08 24.50
CA ILE A 32 7.93 9.52 24.24
C ILE A 32 9.02 10.56 24.50
N SER A 33 8.85 11.80 24.03
CA SER A 33 9.79 12.90 24.30
C SER A 33 9.96 13.17 25.79
N PHE A 34 8.86 13.15 26.55
CA PHE A 34 8.91 13.31 28.00
C PHE A 34 9.66 12.17 28.71
N ARG A 35 9.47 10.93 28.26
CA ARG A 35 10.19 9.76 28.82
C ARG A 35 11.66 9.70 28.41
N ALA A 36 12.02 10.25 27.25
CA ALA A 36 13.38 10.28 26.74
C ALA A 36 14.23 11.43 27.32
N SER A 37 13.71 12.20 28.30
CA SER A 37 14.33 13.44 28.78
C SER A 37 14.63 14.46 27.68
N ALA A 38 13.95 14.35 26.54
CA ALA A 38 14.01 15.36 25.50
C ALA A 38 13.32 16.63 26.05
N SER A 39 13.95 17.78 25.79
CA SER A 39 13.53 19.12 26.23
C SER A 39 12.04 19.22 26.59
N VAL A 40 11.74 19.29 27.89
CA VAL A 40 10.39 19.52 28.48
C VAL A 40 9.56 20.57 27.71
N PRO A 41 10.09 21.73 27.27
CA PRO A 41 9.31 22.70 26.52
C PRO A 41 8.74 22.15 25.19
N LEU A 42 9.47 21.25 24.53
CA LEU A 42 9.04 20.66 23.26
C LEU A 42 7.87 19.68 23.47
N ALA A 43 7.89 18.90 24.55
CA ALA A 43 6.76 18.03 24.92
C ALA A 43 5.50 18.85 25.29
N VAL A 44 5.67 19.95 26.02
CA VAL A 44 4.55 20.84 26.37
C VAL A 44 3.95 21.51 25.13
N MET A 45 4.79 21.99 24.20
CA MET A 45 4.30 22.52 22.92
C MET A 45 3.53 21.48 22.11
N LEU A 46 4.09 20.27 21.96
CA LEU A 46 3.46 19.20 21.18
C LEU A 46 2.13 18.76 21.78
N SER A 47 2.03 18.64 23.09
CA SER A 47 0.77 18.31 23.76
C SER A 47 -0.28 19.41 23.62
N GLY A 48 0.13 20.70 23.71
CA GLY A 48 -0.76 21.83 23.43
C GLY A 48 -1.31 21.83 22.01
N ILE A 49 -0.44 21.58 21.02
CA ILE A 49 -0.83 21.47 19.61
C ILE A 49 -1.77 20.28 19.38
N ALA A 50 -1.50 19.13 20.02
CA ALA A 50 -2.34 17.94 19.93
C ALA A 50 -3.78 18.22 20.40
N VAL A 51 -3.93 18.84 21.58
CA VAL A 51 -5.23 19.22 22.15
C VAL A 51 -5.92 20.24 21.25
N LEU A 52 -5.20 21.26 20.78
CA LEU A 52 -5.75 22.30 19.90
C LEU A 52 -6.33 21.70 18.61
N ILE A 53 -5.60 20.80 17.95
CA ILE A 53 -6.05 20.13 16.72
C ILE A 53 -7.26 19.24 16.99
N MET A 54 -7.30 18.53 18.12
CA MET A 54 -8.45 17.70 18.49
C MET A 54 -9.70 18.56 18.74
N VAL A 55 -9.56 19.67 19.47
CA VAL A 55 -10.66 20.59 19.77
C VAL A 55 -11.18 21.26 18.51
N ILE A 56 -10.29 21.80 17.66
CA ILE A 56 -10.68 22.44 16.40
C ILE A 56 -11.33 21.42 15.46
N GLY A 57 -10.80 20.21 15.36
CA GLY A 57 -11.38 19.14 14.55
C GLY A 57 -12.79 18.71 14.99
N PHE A 58 -13.09 18.82 16.29
CA PHE A 58 -14.40 18.49 16.83
C PHE A 58 -15.41 19.63 16.63
N LEU A 59 -15.02 20.88 16.95
CA LEU A 59 -15.91 22.05 16.90
C LEU A 59 -16.10 22.59 15.47
N ALA A 60 -15.05 22.60 14.66
CA ALA A 60 -15.06 23.20 13.33
C ALA A 60 -14.26 22.35 12.33
N PRO A 61 -14.75 21.16 11.94
CA PRO A 61 -14.01 20.25 11.05
C PRO A 61 -13.65 20.91 9.70
N ALA A 62 -14.45 21.86 9.23
CA ALA A 62 -14.22 22.57 7.96
C ALA A 62 -12.87 23.32 7.91
N THR A 63 -12.35 23.82 9.03
CA THR A 63 -11.04 24.52 9.07
C THR A 63 -9.85 23.56 8.97
N VAL A 64 -10.05 22.28 9.30
CA VAL A 64 -9.03 21.23 9.21
C VAL A 64 -8.88 20.69 7.78
N LYS A 65 -9.87 20.92 6.90
CA LYS A 65 -9.86 20.48 5.49
C LYS A 65 -8.57 20.82 4.72
N PRO A 66 -8.04 22.06 4.71
CA PRO A 66 -6.81 22.36 3.98
C PRO A 66 -5.59 21.59 4.53
N VAL A 67 -5.51 21.42 5.85
CA VAL A 67 -4.44 20.63 6.50
C VAL A 67 -4.55 19.16 6.10
N TYR A 68 -5.76 18.59 6.12
CA TYR A 68 -6.02 17.22 5.68
C TYR A 68 -5.62 16.99 4.22
N LEU A 69 -6.02 17.90 3.32
CA LEU A 69 -5.69 17.79 1.89
C LEU A 69 -4.18 17.91 1.65
N GLY A 70 -3.52 18.88 2.28
CA GLY A 70 -2.06 19.02 2.22
C GLY A 70 -1.34 17.76 2.70
N TRP A 71 -1.79 17.20 3.84
CA TRP A 71 -1.25 15.96 4.39
C TRP A 71 -1.46 14.77 3.46
N MET A 72 -2.63 14.65 2.85
CA MET A 72 -2.95 13.58 1.89
C MET A 72 -2.10 13.66 0.61
N ILE A 73 -1.83 14.87 0.12
CA ILE A 73 -0.95 15.09 -1.03
C ILE A 73 0.50 14.73 -0.67
N LEU A 74 0.98 15.15 0.50
CA LEU A 74 2.35 14.86 0.96
C LEU A 74 2.58 13.35 1.18
N LEU A 75 1.58 12.63 1.70
CA LEU A 75 1.66 11.19 1.89
C LEU A 75 1.47 10.39 0.60
N PHE A 76 1.00 11.01 -0.49
CA PHE A 76 0.71 10.29 -1.73
C PHE A 76 1.95 9.62 -2.34
N PRO A 77 3.10 10.29 -2.52
CA PRO A 77 4.31 9.67 -3.03
C PRO A 77 4.81 8.54 -2.14
N VAL A 78 4.75 8.73 -0.81
CA VAL A 78 5.18 7.72 0.16
C VAL A 78 4.34 6.45 0.01
N ARG A 79 3.02 6.61 0.00
CA ARG A 79 2.07 5.50 -0.16
C ARG A 79 2.29 4.77 -1.50
N TRP A 80 2.48 5.52 -2.59
CA TRP A 80 2.75 4.92 -3.90
C TRP A 80 4.06 4.13 -3.92
N SER A 81 5.14 4.70 -3.37
CA SER A 81 6.43 4.03 -3.25
C SER A 81 6.34 2.74 -2.45
N VAL A 82 5.59 2.73 -1.34
CA VAL A 82 5.35 1.52 -0.54
C VAL A 82 4.59 0.46 -1.34
N SER A 83 3.58 0.83 -2.12
CA SER A 83 2.86 -0.12 -2.98
C SER A 83 3.76 -0.75 -4.03
N CYS A 84 4.59 0.04 -4.71
CA CYS A 84 5.57 -0.47 -5.67
C CYS A 84 6.62 -1.35 -4.99
N LEU A 85 7.13 -0.91 -3.84
CA LEU A 85 8.13 -1.64 -3.06
C LEU A 85 7.58 -2.99 -2.60
N LEU A 86 6.33 -3.06 -2.12
CA LEU A 86 5.70 -4.30 -1.69
C LEU A 86 5.67 -5.33 -2.83
N ILE A 87 5.24 -4.92 -4.02
CA ILE A 87 5.21 -5.78 -5.21
C ILE A 87 6.62 -6.23 -5.57
N ALA A 88 7.59 -5.31 -5.58
CA ALA A 88 8.98 -5.65 -5.87
C ALA A 88 9.54 -6.66 -4.85
N VAL A 89 9.30 -6.44 -3.56
CA VAL A 89 9.73 -7.33 -2.48
C VAL A 89 9.13 -8.72 -2.65
N VAL A 90 7.82 -8.83 -2.88
CA VAL A 90 7.18 -10.15 -3.10
C VAL A 90 7.75 -10.83 -4.35
N TYR A 91 7.93 -10.09 -5.44
CA TYR A 91 8.48 -10.64 -6.67
C TYR A 91 9.93 -11.14 -6.49
N TYR A 92 10.80 -10.35 -5.87
CA TYR A 92 12.22 -10.67 -5.75
C TYR A 92 12.56 -11.58 -4.58
N LEU A 93 11.83 -11.53 -3.46
CA LEU A 93 12.09 -12.38 -2.29
C LEU A 93 11.28 -13.66 -2.24
N VAL A 94 10.16 -13.75 -2.97
CA VAL A 94 9.33 -14.96 -2.98
C VAL A 94 9.33 -15.60 -4.35
N MET A 95 8.84 -14.92 -5.38
CA MET A 95 8.66 -15.53 -6.70
C MET A 95 9.98 -15.87 -7.37
N THR A 96 10.95 -14.96 -7.32
CA THR A 96 12.27 -15.13 -7.95
C THR A 96 13.06 -16.29 -7.34
N PRO A 97 13.21 -16.45 -6.02
CA PRO A 97 13.92 -17.59 -5.46
C PRO A 97 13.20 -18.91 -5.68
N ILE A 98 11.86 -18.93 -5.73
CA ILE A 98 11.11 -20.14 -6.13
C ILE A 98 11.49 -20.54 -7.56
N GLY A 99 11.46 -19.61 -8.51
CA GLY A 99 11.86 -19.86 -9.89
C GLY A 99 13.33 -20.28 -10.01
N PHE A 100 14.21 -19.66 -9.22
CA PHE A 100 15.62 -20.01 -9.17
C PHE A 100 15.86 -21.41 -8.59
N ALA A 101 15.17 -21.76 -7.49
CA ALA A 101 15.23 -23.09 -6.88
C ALA A 101 14.73 -24.18 -7.85
N LEU A 102 13.62 -23.94 -8.54
CA LEU A 102 13.11 -24.85 -9.58
C LEU A 102 14.13 -25.04 -10.71
N ARG A 103 14.81 -23.96 -11.11
CA ARG A 103 15.84 -24.01 -12.14
C ARG A 103 17.08 -24.79 -11.69
N LEU A 104 17.49 -24.65 -10.42
CA LEU A 104 18.58 -25.44 -9.82
C LEU A 104 18.20 -26.92 -9.68
N LEU A 105 16.94 -27.22 -9.33
CA LEU A 105 16.39 -28.57 -9.26
C LEU A 105 16.14 -29.19 -10.65
N GLY A 106 16.51 -28.50 -11.74
CA GLY A 106 16.37 -29.00 -13.11
C GLY A 106 14.92 -29.07 -13.63
N HIS A 107 13.95 -28.52 -12.91
CA HIS A 107 12.55 -28.54 -13.30
C HIS A 107 12.26 -27.45 -14.33
N ASP A 108 12.09 -27.85 -15.60
CA ASP A 108 11.66 -26.95 -16.68
C ASP A 108 10.13 -26.98 -16.83
N LEU A 109 9.44 -26.15 -16.03
CA LEU A 109 7.98 -26.07 -16.04
C LEU A 109 7.40 -25.51 -17.35
N VAL A 110 8.16 -24.67 -18.05
CA VAL A 110 7.69 -23.96 -19.25
C VAL A 110 8.15 -24.68 -20.53
N GLY A 111 9.12 -25.59 -20.44
CA GLY A 111 9.73 -26.23 -21.62
C GLY A 111 10.54 -25.23 -22.43
N ARG A 112 11.32 -24.38 -21.75
CA ARG A 112 12.17 -23.36 -22.40
C ARG A 112 13.48 -23.92 -22.92
N ARG A 113 13.87 -25.13 -22.54
CA ARG A 113 15.04 -25.79 -23.13
C ARG A 113 14.78 -26.09 -24.60
N PHE A 114 15.70 -25.61 -25.44
CA PHE A 114 15.67 -25.89 -26.87
C PHE A 114 16.04 -27.36 -27.10
N ASP A 115 15.08 -28.13 -27.58
CA ASP A 115 15.24 -29.51 -28.01
C ASP A 115 15.46 -29.53 -29.54
N ALA A 116 16.71 -29.78 -29.95
CA ALA A 116 17.08 -29.86 -31.35
C ALA A 116 16.55 -31.12 -32.07
N GLN A 117 16.05 -32.11 -31.31
CA GLN A 117 15.46 -33.33 -31.86
C GLN A 117 13.93 -33.28 -31.90
N ALA A 118 13.31 -32.24 -31.34
CA ALA A 118 11.87 -32.05 -31.40
C ALA A 118 11.44 -31.69 -32.83
N SER A 119 10.54 -32.49 -33.41
CA SER A 119 9.95 -32.23 -34.73
C SER A 119 9.07 -30.97 -34.75
N SER A 120 8.53 -30.57 -33.60
CA SER A 120 7.79 -29.32 -33.41
C SER A 120 7.61 -29.00 -31.93
N TYR A 121 7.74 -27.73 -31.54
CA TYR A 121 7.40 -27.25 -30.19
C TYR A 121 5.89 -27.04 -29.97
N TRP A 122 5.08 -27.20 -31.02
CA TRP A 122 3.63 -27.10 -30.92
C TRP A 122 3.07 -28.22 -30.03
N ARG A 123 2.60 -27.85 -28.83
CA ARG A 123 1.80 -28.76 -28.01
C ARG A 123 0.40 -28.83 -28.61
N ARG A 124 0.02 -30.01 -29.14
CA ARG A 124 -1.37 -30.24 -29.55
C ARG A 124 -2.29 -30.08 -28.35
N GLU A 125 -3.31 -29.25 -28.50
CA GLU A 125 -4.37 -29.11 -27.51
C GLU A 125 -5.02 -30.49 -27.33
N ARG A 126 -4.94 -31.04 -26.11
CA ARG A 126 -5.42 -32.40 -25.81
C ARG A 126 -6.95 -32.49 -25.80
N ARG A 127 -7.65 -31.36 -25.76
CA ARG A 127 -9.11 -31.30 -25.84
C ARG A 127 -9.51 -30.92 -27.25
N ILE A 128 -10.25 -31.80 -27.90
CA ILE A 128 -11.08 -31.39 -29.04
C ILE A 128 -12.21 -30.56 -28.42
N ARG A 129 -12.10 -29.23 -28.50
CA ARG A 129 -13.18 -28.32 -28.11
C ARG A 129 -14.37 -28.63 -29.01
N GLN A 130 -15.48 -29.03 -28.42
CA GLN A 130 -16.72 -29.16 -29.16
C GLN A 130 -17.26 -27.75 -29.46
N GLU A 131 -17.98 -27.57 -30.57
CA GLU A 131 -18.54 -26.26 -30.93
C GLU A 131 -19.39 -25.66 -29.78
N GLN A 132 -20.01 -26.52 -28.98
CA GLN A 132 -20.81 -26.18 -27.80
C GLN A 132 -19.98 -25.55 -26.67
N ASP A 133 -18.68 -25.85 -26.57
CA ASP A 133 -17.78 -25.30 -25.55
C ASP A 133 -17.48 -23.82 -25.80
N TYR A 134 -17.58 -23.36 -27.05
CA TYR A 134 -17.40 -21.94 -27.38
C TYR A 134 -18.53 -21.07 -26.86
N PHE A 135 -19.73 -21.65 -26.70
CA PHE A 135 -20.91 -20.95 -26.20
C PHE A 135 -21.02 -20.94 -24.66
N ARG A 136 -20.14 -21.67 -23.95
CA ARG A 136 -20.07 -21.68 -22.48
C ARG A 136 -18.86 -20.89 -22.01
N GLN A 137 -19.02 -19.57 -21.91
CA GLN A 137 -17.96 -18.66 -21.46
C GLN A 137 -17.94 -18.43 -19.94
N PHE A 138 -18.93 -18.94 -19.20
CA PHE A 138 -19.06 -18.80 -17.75
C PHE A 138 -19.44 -20.13 -17.09
#